data_AF-A0A1G5E0T2-F1
#
_entry.id   AF-A0A1G5E0T2-F1
#
_cell.length_a   1.000
_cell.length_b   1.000
_cell.length_c   1.000
_cell.angle_alpha   90.00
_cell.angle_beta   90.00
_cell.angle_gamma   90.00
#
_symmetry.space_group_name_H-M   'P 1'
#
loop_
_entity.id
_entity.type
_entity.pdbx_description
1 polymer ?
#
loop_
_entity_poly.entity_id
_entity_poly.type
_entity_poly.pdbx_seq_one_letter_code
_entity_poly.pdbx_strand_id
1 'polypeptide(L)' 'MSATTDHDERRCARHPEREGRYYCSKYGRYLCDECVSCADPKLYCKYRSQCIIWELERYGDSGTRAR' A
#
# COMPACT_ATOMS: atom_id res chain seq x y z
N MET A 1 19.51 -23.03 3.34
CA MET A 1 19.69 -22.36 4.63
C MET A 1 18.78 -21.13 4.64
N SER A 2 17.86 -21.10 5.62
CA SER A 2 17.01 -19.97 6.01
C SER A 2 15.94 -19.50 5.02
N ALA A 3 14.79 -20.19 5.01
CA ALA A 3 13.52 -19.56 4.68
C ALA A 3 13.13 -18.70 5.88
N THR A 4 13.37 -17.39 5.81
CA THR A 4 12.97 -16.44 6.83
C THR A 4 11.45 -16.31 6.81
N THR A 5 10.78 -17.13 7.63
CA THR A 5 9.38 -16.93 7.99
C THR A 5 9.28 -15.66 8.84
N ASP A 6 9.29 -14.52 8.16
CA ASP A 6 8.85 -13.21 8.64
C ASP A 6 7.32 -13.24 8.70
N HIS A 7 6.76 -14.04 9.61
CA HIS A 7 5.33 -14.02 9.89
C HIS A 7 5.05 -12.98 10.98
N ASP A 8 4.11 -12.07 10.66
CA ASP A 8 3.18 -11.43 11.60
C ASP A 8 3.33 -9.91 11.89
N GLU A 9 4.19 -9.16 11.22
CA GLU A 9 4.19 -7.67 11.38
C GLU A 9 3.62 -6.89 10.18
N ARG A 10 3.37 -7.56 9.06
CA ARG A 10 2.74 -6.95 7.88
C ARG A 10 1.24 -7.17 7.87
N ARG A 11 0.51 -6.80 8.92
CA ARG A 11 -0.97 -6.90 8.91
C ARG A 11 -1.61 -5.60 8.45
N CYS A 12 -2.68 -5.71 7.67
CA CYS A 12 -3.41 -4.52 7.24
C CYS A 12 -4.03 -3.81 8.44
N ALA A 13 -3.83 -2.49 8.54
CA ALA A 13 -4.37 -1.69 9.63
C ALA A 13 -5.92 -1.72 9.72
N ARG A 14 -6.61 -2.08 8.62
CA ARG A 14 -8.07 -2.23 8.56
C ARG A 14 -8.53 -3.70 8.60
N HIS A 15 -7.66 -4.63 8.22
CA HIS A 15 -7.97 -6.06 8.16
C HIS A 15 -6.88 -6.83 8.91
N PRO A 16 -7.03 -7.07 10.22
CA PRO A 16 -6.04 -7.81 10.99
C PRO A 16 -5.90 -9.27 10.53
N GLU A 17 -6.93 -9.81 9.88
CA GLU A 17 -6.95 -11.14 9.26
C GLU A 17 -6.12 -11.23 7.96
N ARG A 18 -5.68 -10.09 7.40
CA ARG A 18 -5.00 -10.03 6.11
C ARG A 18 -3.59 -9.50 6.21
N GLU A 19 -2.73 -10.06 5.36
CA GLU A 19 -1.41 -9.51 5.12
C GLU A 19 -1.50 -8.19 4.35
N GLY A 20 -0.98 -7.13 4.95
CA GLY A 20 -0.77 -5.84 4.33
C GLY A 20 0.45 -5.88 3.42
N ARG A 21 0.19 -6.10 2.14
CA ARG A 21 1.18 -6.14 1.06
C ARG A 21 1.85 -4.79 0.80
N TYR A 22 1.17 -3.68 1.08
CA TYR A 22 1.66 -2.34 0.80
C TYR A 22 1.97 -1.58 2.07
N TYR A 23 3.13 -0.94 2.12
CA TYR A 23 3.55 -0.12 3.26
C TYR A 23 3.43 1.37 2.96
N CYS A 24 2.77 2.11 3.86
CA CYS A 24 2.68 3.56 3.78
C CYS A 24 3.73 4.20 4.70
N SER A 25 4.84 4.69 4.13
CA SER A 25 5.91 5.35 4.89
C SER A 25 5.50 6.68 5.53
N LYS A 26 4.41 7.30 5.09
CA LYS A 26 3.88 8.53 5.70
C LYS A 26 3.31 8.25 7.10
N TYR A 27 2.58 7.15 7.23
CA TYR A 27 1.82 6.78 8.43
C TYR A 27 2.38 5.56 9.16
N GLY A 28 3.39 4.90 8.60
CA GLY A 28 4.01 3.71 9.17
C GLY A 28 3.10 2.48 9.24
N ARG A 29 2.13 2.36 8.33
CA ARG A 29 1.10 1.30 8.37
C ARG A 29 1.11 0.43 7.13
N TYR A 30 0.76 -0.84 7.30
CA TYR A 30 0.53 -1.76 6.20
C TYR A 30 -0.94 -1.77 5.76
N LEU A 31 -1.17 -1.94 4.46
CA LEU A 31 -2.47 -1.96 3.81
C LEU A 31 -2.53 -3.17 2.87
N CYS A 32 -3.67 -3.86 2.86
CA CYS A 32 -3.95 -4.92 1.89
C CYS A 32 -4.37 -4.33 0.54
N ASP A 33 -4.45 -5.17 -0.48
CA ASP A 33 -4.84 -4.79 -1.85
C ASP A 33 -6.20 -4.10 -1.94
N GLU A 34 -7.15 -4.44 -1.06
CA GLU A 34 -8.46 -3.75 -1.03
C GLU A 34 -8.42 -2.40 -0.30
N CYS A 35 -7.49 -2.22 0.64
CA CYS A 35 -7.35 -1.00 1.42
C CYS A 35 -6.23 -0.09 0.90
N VAL A 36 -5.56 -0.48 -0.18
CA VAL A 36 -4.44 0.24 -0.76
C VAL A 36 -4.96 1.54 -1.38
N SER A 37 -4.89 2.62 -0.62
CA SER A 37 -5.22 3.95 -1.10
C SER A 37 -4.46 4.98 -0.28
N CYS A 38 -4.05 6.06 -0.95
CA CYS A 38 -3.42 7.17 -0.28
C CYS A 38 -4.44 7.83 0.65
N ALA A 39 -4.13 7.91 1.95
CA ALA A 39 -5.06 8.54 2.90
C ALA A 39 -5.25 10.05 2.62
N ASP A 40 -4.20 10.72 2.13
CA ASP A 40 -4.24 12.14 1.82
C ASP A 40 -3.50 12.45 0.50
N PRO A 41 -4.11 12.14 -0.64
CA PRO A 41 -3.50 12.42 -1.93
C PRO A 41 -3.34 13.94 -2.14
N LYS A 42 -4.18 14.78 -1.54
CA LYS A 42 -4.10 16.25 -1.69
C LYS A 42 -3.01 16.90 -0.83
N LEU A 43 -2.50 16.21 0.19
CA LEU A 43 -1.45 16.73 1.07
C LEU A 43 -0.06 16.37 0.57
N TYR A 44 0.92 17.22 0.86
CA TYR A 44 2.31 16.94 0.55
C TYR A 44 2.81 15.70 1.31
N CYS A 45 3.50 14.81 0.61
CA CYS A 45 4.13 13.62 1.18
C CYS A 45 5.55 13.51 0.64
N LYS A 46 6.55 13.51 1.53
CA LYS A 46 7.97 13.42 1.14
C LYS A 46 8.34 12.10 0.46
N TYR A 47 7.61 11.02 0.74
CA TYR A 47 7.87 9.68 0.18
C TYR A 47 7.17 9.42 -1.16
N ARG A 48 6.48 10.41 -1.72
CA ARG A 48 5.58 10.23 -2.86
C ARG A 48 6.28 9.73 -4.13
N SER A 49 7.55 10.08 -4.31
CA SER A 49 8.39 9.57 -5.41
C SER A 49 8.76 8.10 -5.29
N GLN A 50 8.71 7.52 -4.08
CA GLN A 50 9.05 6.11 -3.80
C GLN A 50 7.84 5.30 -3.31
N CYS A 51 6.66 5.91 -3.22
CA CYS A 51 5.49 5.30 -2.63
C CYS A 51 4.72 4.51 -3.69
N ILE A 52 4.76 3.18 -3.60
CA ILE A 52 4.02 2.27 -4.49
C ILE A 52 2.51 2.53 -4.41
N ILE A 53 1.98 2.84 -3.22
CA ILE A 53 0.55 3.16 -3.03
C ILE A 53 0.14 4.38 -3.87
N TRP A 54 1.00 5.41 -3.92
CA TRP A 54 0.73 6.62 -4.72
C TRP A 54 0.80 6.32 -6.22
N GLU A 55 1.76 5.48 -6.61
CA GLU A 55 1.89 5.04 -7.99
C GLU A 55 0.65 4.25 -8.44
N LEU A 56 0.17 3.30 -7.61
CA LEU A 56 -1.06 2.55 -7.85
C LEU A 56 -2.30 3.46 -7.94
N GLU A 57 -2.43 4.44 -7.04
CA GLU A 57 -3.53 5.43 -7.08
C GLU A 57 -3.49 6.23 -8.40
N ARG A 58 -2.30 6.60 -8.87
CA ARG A 58 -2.11 7.34 -10.13
C ARG A 58 -2.45 6.49 -11.36
N TYR A 59 -2.14 5.20 -11.33
CA TYR A 59 -2.43 4.28 -12.44
C TYR A 59 -3.86 3.74 -12.43
N GLY A 60 -4.49 3.62 -11.26
CA GLY A 60 -5.85 3.12 -11.08
C GLY A 60 -6.95 3.99 -11.71
N ASP A 61 -6.66 5.28 -11.96
CA ASP A 61 -7.56 6.19 -12.67
C ASP A 61 -7.46 6.06 -14.21
N SER A 62 -6.35 5.52 -14.73
CA SER A 62 -6.10 5.37 -16.17
C SER A 62 -6.45 3.98 -16.73
N GLY A 63 -7.06 3.12 -15.91
CA GLY A 63 -7.63 1.84 -16.32
C GLY A 63 -8.92 2.02 -17.13
N THR A 64 -8.82 2.72 -18.25
CA THR A 64 -9.74 2.49 -19.37
C THR A 64 -9.79 1.00 -19.62
N ARG A 65 -10.99 0.44 -19.46
CA ARG A 65 -11.42 -0.78 -20.11
C ARG A 65 -11.26 -0.57 -21.62
N ALA A 66 -10.11 -0.91 -22.19
CA ALA A 66 -9.95 -1.18 -23.61
C ALA A 66 -9.28 -2.55 -23.68
N ARG A 67 -10.08 -3.61 -23.81
CA ARG A 67 -10.36 -4.29 -25.09
C ARG A 67 -9.10 -4.88 -25.71
#